data_AF-A0A6S7H5L1-F1
#
_entry.id   AF-A0A6S7H5L1-F1
#
_cell.length_a   1.000
_cell.length_b   1.000
_cell.length_c   1.000
_cell.angle_alpha   90.00
_cell.angle_beta   90.00
_cell.angle_gamma   90.00
#
_symmetry.space_group_name_H-M   'P 1'
#
loop_
_entity.id
_entity.type
_entity.pdbx_description
1 polymer ?
#
loop_
_entity_poly.entity_id
_entity_poly.type
_entity_poly.pdbx_seq_one_letter_code
_entity_poly.pdbx_strand_id
1 'polypeptide(L)'
;MVENESEICLGHPVSVKYVNLKWQKRGFKYSLIAIILSLIFHICLMAYAILVIGEIVETKDPAGKIRVSTAPDAPVTMALRIILLIITFAAMVKDIFQIKMQRFRYFTKLSHYLEMAMHIMVILFLLPVNKILTKTHIGAGAFAVLYSWMTLIQYLKVVPVMGIYIIVVQTIFWTLMKGLSSEVNAVFSSLLETLSLEPFVLSLTPPFEDPLR
;
A
#
# COMPACT_ATOMS: atom_id res chain seq x y z
N MET A 1 -14.25 21.23 -21.26
CA MET A 1 -13.10 22.00 -20.72
C MET A 1 -11.91 21.12 -20.44
N VAL A 2 -12.00 20.13 -19.53
CA VAL A 2 -10.88 19.20 -19.26
C VAL A 2 -10.65 18.23 -20.43
N GLU A 3 -11.72 17.78 -21.09
CA GLU A 3 -11.66 16.86 -22.24
C GLU A 3 -11.12 17.49 -23.53
N ASN A 4 -11.02 18.83 -23.56
CA ASN A 4 -10.51 19.61 -24.69
C ASN A 4 -9.15 20.26 -24.35
N GLU A 5 -8.52 19.86 -23.23
CA GLU A 5 -7.24 20.37 -22.71
C GLU A 5 -7.10 21.90 -22.71
N SER A 6 -8.22 22.62 -22.59
CA SER A 6 -8.23 24.08 -22.71
C SER A 6 -7.85 24.73 -21.38
N GLU A 7 -6.54 24.81 -21.12
CA GLU A 7 -5.97 25.43 -19.92
C GLU A 7 -6.44 26.88 -19.74
N ILE A 8 -6.60 27.62 -20.85
CA ILE A 8 -7.10 29.00 -20.88
C ILE A 8 -8.50 29.12 -20.27
N CYS A 9 -9.39 28.16 -20.54
CA CYS A 9 -10.74 28.17 -19.97
C CYS A 9 -10.75 27.80 -18.48
N LEU A 10 -9.84 26.94 -18.04
CA LEU A 10 -9.69 26.52 -16.64
C LEU A 10 -9.07 27.64 -15.80
N GLY A 11 -8.12 28.40 -16.37
CA GLY A 11 -7.51 29.57 -15.76
C GLY A 11 -8.38 30.83 -15.80
N HIS A 12 -9.50 30.81 -16.52
CA HIS A 12 -10.42 31.95 -16.58
C HIS A 12 -10.91 32.30 -15.16
N PRO A 13 -10.89 33.59 -14.74
CA PRO A 13 -11.17 34.00 -13.36
C PRO A 13 -12.54 33.53 -12.85
N VAL A 14 -13.52 33.37 -13.74
CA VAL A 14 -14.84 32.81 -13.40
C VAL A 14 -14.77 31.33 -13.04
N SER A 15 -14.03 30.53 -13.81
CA SER A 15 -13.84 29.09 -13.59
C SER A 15 -13.07 28.83 -12.29
N VAL A 16 -11.98 29.58 -12.07
CA VAL A 16 -11.18 29.50 -10.85
C VAL A 16 -12.01 29.88 -9.63
N LYS A 17 -12.75 30.99 -9.69
CA LYS A 17 -13.60 31.43 -8.59
C LYS A 17 -14.71 30.41 -8.29
N TYR A 18 -15.31 29.82 -9.31
CA TYR A 18 -16.32 28.77 -9.15
C TYR A 18 -15.76 27.52 -8.44
N VAL A 19 -14.60 27.02 -8.87
CA VAL A 19 -13.94 25.86 -8.25
C VAL A 19 -13.58 26.16 -6.79
N ASN A 20 -13.00 27.33 -6.52
CA ASN A 20 -12.64 27.74 -5.16
C ASN A 20 -13.87 27.85 -4.24
N LEU A 21 -14.99 28.41 -4.72
CA LEU A 21 -16.22 28.48 -3.94
C LEU A 21 -16.82 27.09 -3.66
N LYS A 22 -16.79 26.19 -4.65
CA LYS A 22 -17.26 24.81 -4.48
C LYS A 22 -16.38 24.03 -3.52
N TRP A 23 -15.07 24.21 -3.61
CA TRP A 23 -14.08 23.61 -2.72
C TRP A 23 -14.27 24.11 -1.28
N GLN A 24 -14.32 25.43 -1.07
CA GLN A 24 -14.45 26.02 0.26
C GLN A 24 -15.76 25.64 0.95
N LYS A 25 -16.88 25.58 0.21
CA LYS A 25 -18.19 25.25 0.79
C LYS A 25 -18.33 23.77 1.14
N ARG A 26 -17.84 22.86 0.28
CA ARG A 26 -18.10 21.42 0.41
C ARG A 26 -16.82 20.57 0.41
N GLY A 27 -15.96 20.75 -0.58
CA GLY A 27 -14.78 19.89 -0.77
C GLY A 27 -13.83 19.87 0.43
N PHE A 28 -13.55 21.04 1.01
CA PHE A 28 -12.64 21.19 2.13
C PHE A 28 -13.10 20.42 3.37
N LYS A 29 -14.40 20.49 3.71
CA LYS A 29 -14.96 19.79 4.88
C LYS A 29 -14.84 18.27 4.75
N TYR A 30 -15.23 17.72 3.59
CA TYR A 30 -15.12 16.27 3.35
C TYR A 30 -13.66 15.81 3.32
N SER A 31 -12.77 16.59 2.70
CA SER A 31 -11.34 16.31 2.68
C SER A 31 -10.75 16.30 4.09
N LEU A 32 -11.10 17.28 4.93
CA LEU A 32 -10.60 17.38 6.29
C LEU A 32 -11.12 16.25 7.18
N ILE A 33 -12.41 15.88 7.06
CA ILE A 33 -12.97 14.71 7.75
C ILE A 33 -12.25 13.43 7.35
N ALA A 34 -11.99 13.21 6.06
CA ALA A 34 -11.28 12.02 5.58
C ALA A 34 -9.84 11.94 6.13
N ILE A 35 -9.12 13.07 6.15
CA ILE A 35 -7.77 13.14 6.71
C ILE A 35 -7.79 12.82 8.21
N ILE A 36 -8.71 13.42 8.98
CA ILE A 36 -8.83 13.18 10.43
C ILE A 36 -9.17 11.71 10.71
N LEU A 37 -10.15 11.14 10.00
CA LEU A 37 -10.52 9.73 10.16
C LEU A 37 -9.36 8.79 9.82
N SER A 38 -8.63 9.07 8.73
CA SER A 38 -7.44 8.30 8.36
C SER A 38 -6.32 8.42 9.40
N LEU A 39 -6.14 9.60 10.00
CA LEU A 39 -5.14 9.84 11.04
C LEU A 39 -5.50 9.12 12.35
N ILE A 40 -6.75 9.18 12.78
CA ILE A 40 -7.24 8.46 13.96
C ILE A 40 -7.03 6.96 13.78
N PHE A 41 -7.47 6.41 12.63
CA PHE A 41 -7.26 4.99 12.32
C PHE A 41 -5.78 4.61 12.36
N HIS A 42 -4.92 5.43 11.75
CA HIS A 42 -3.47 5.22 11.76
C HIS A 42 -2.88 5.21 13.19
N ILE A 43 -3.23 6.20 14.02
CA ILE A 43 -2.74 6.29 15.40
C ILE A 43 -3.21 5.08 16.22
N CYS A 44 -4.47 4.66 16.09
CA CYS A 44 -4.98 3.47 16.76
C CYS A 44 -4.25 2.20 16.32
N LEU A 45 -4.00 2.04 15.02
CA LEU A 45 -3.30 0.89 14.46
C LEU A 45 -1.84 0.84 14.95
N MET A 46 -1.15 2.00 14.97
CA MET A 46 0.20 2.13 15.50
C MET A 46 0.27 1.81 17.00
N ALA A 47 -0.65 2.36 17.79
CA ALA A 47 -0.72 2.09 19.22
C ALA A 47 -0.91 0.59 19.49
N TYR A 48 -1.82 -0.06 18.76
CA TYR A 48 -2.02 -1.51 18.85
C TYR A 48 -0.75 -2.28 18.45
N ALA A 49 -0.09 -1.91 17.35
CA ALA A 49 1.13 -2.57 16.90
C ALA A 49 2.28 -2.44 17.91
N ILE A 50 2.48 -1.27 18.51
CA ILE A 50 3.50 -1.04 19.54
C ILE A 50 3.23 -1.90 20.77
N LEU A 51 1.98 -1.95 21.24
CA LEU A 51 1.61 -2.76 22.41
C LEU A 51 1.83 -4.25 22.15
N VAL A 52 1.40 -4.74 20.99
CA VAL A 52 1.60 -6.15 20.60
C VAL A 52 3.09 -6.49 20.49
N ILE A 53 3.90 -5.63 19.89
CA ILE A 53 5.35 -5.86 19.75
C ILE A 53 6.07 -5.76 21.10
N GLY A 54 5.68 -4.81 21.95
CA GLY A 54 6.24 -4.63 23.29
C GLY A 54 6.14 -5.91 24.13
N GLU A 55 4.98 -6.55 24.14
CA GLU A 55 4.78 -7.79 24.88
C GLU A 55 5.56 -8.99 24.33
N ILE A 56 5.83 -9.04 23.01
CA ILE A 56 6.70 -10.07 22.41
C ILE A 56 8.13 -9.94 22.92
N VAL A 57 8.61 -8.72 23.14
CA VAL A 57 9.98 -8.46 23.61
C VAL A 57 10.12 -8.86 25.07
N GLU A 58 9.14 -8.54 25.91
CA GLU A 58 9.15 -8.88 27.34
C GLU A 58 9.02 -10.40 27.59
N THR A 59 8.37 -11.14 26.69
CA THR A 59 8.19 -12.60 26.83
C THR A 59 9.39 -13.45 26.36
N LYS A 60 10.47 -12.83 25.85
CA LYS A 60 11.73 -13.55 25.56
C LYS A 60 12.51 -13.81 26.85
N ASP A 61 12.55 -15.08 27.27
CA ASP A 61 13.46 -15.55 28.34
C ASP A 61 14.95 -15.29 27.97
N PRO A 62 15.85 -15.07 28.95
CA PRO A 62 17.28 -14.85 28.73
C PRO A 62 18.00 -16.03 28.05
N ALA A 63 17.34 -17.20 27.94
CA ALA A 63 17.82 -18.38 27.22
C ALA A 63 17.51 -18.36 25.71
N GLY A 64 16.92 -17.29 25.17
CA GLY A 64 16.69 -17.12 23.73
C GLY A 64 15.60 -18.01 23.12
N LYS A 65 14.86 -18.78 23.94
CA LYS A 65 13.71 -19.56 23.46
C LYS A 65 12.53 -18.64 23.24
N ILE A 66 12.05 -18.58 21.99
CA ILE A 66 10.81 -17.90 21.61
C ILE A 66 9.67 -18.64 22.28
N ARG A 67 9.14 -18.12 23.40
CA ARG A 67 7.82 -18.53 23.86
C ARG A 67 6.82 -18.00 22.84
N VAL A 68 5.88 -18.85 22.48
CA VAL A 68 4.70 -18.48 21.70
C VAL A 68 4.08 -17.24 22.32
N SER A 69 4.19 -16.09 21.65
CA SER A 69 3.69 -14.82 22.17
C SER A 69 2.16 -14.87 22.21
N THR A 70 1.63 -14.90 23.43
CA THR A 70 0.22 -14.77 23.74
C THR A 70 -0.25 -13.38 23.31
N ALA A 71 -1.46 -13.28 22.74
CA ALA A 71 -2.04 -11.98 22.46
C ALA A 71 -2.21 -11.19 23.79
N PRO A 72 -1.97 -9.86 23.78
CA PRO A 72 -2.15 -9.01 24.94
C PRO A 72 -3.55 -9.12 25.57
N ASP A 73 -3.63 -9.74 26.75
CA ASP A 73 -4.87 -9.86 27.53
C ASP A 73 -5.17 -8.58 28.33
N ALA A 74 -4.40 -7.50 28.14
CA ALA A 74 -4.65 -6.21 28.78
C ALA A 74 -5.99 -5.59 28.30
N PRO A 75 -6.75 -4.92 29.19
CA PRO A 75 -8.05 -4.34 28.83
C PRO A 75 -7.91 -3.27 27.74
N VAL A 76 -6.78 -2.55 27.70
CA VAL A 76 -6.50 -1.49 26.73
C VAL A 76 -6.27 -2.07 25.32
N THR A 77 -5.53 -3.16 25.19
CA THR A 77 -5.26 -3.81 23.91
C THR A 77 -6.52 -4.48 23.35
N MET A 78 -7.35 -5.07 24.21
CA MET A 78 -8.66 -5.59 23.82
C MET A 78 -9.60 -4.47 23.32
N ALA A 79 -9.66 -3.35 24.02
CA ALA A 79 -10.48 -2.21 23.60
C ALA A 79 -10.02 -1.66 22.24
N LEU A 80 -8.71 -1.46 22.04
CA LEU A 80 -8.15 -1.01 20.76
C LEU A 80 -8.44 -1.99 19.62
N ARG A 81 -8.33 -3.30 19.89
CA ARG A 81 -8.66 -4.36 18.91
C ARG A 81 -10.12 -4.26 18.47
N ILE A 82 -11.06 -4.12 19.41
CA ILE A 82 -12.49 -4.01 19.10
C ILE A 82 -12.76 -2.74 18.28
N ILE A 83 -12.20 -1.60 18.69
CA ILE A 83 -12.35 -0.32 17.97
C ILE A 83 -11.83 -0.44 16.53
N LEU A 84 -10.64 -1.02 16.36
CA LEU A 84 -10.05 -1.22 15.03
C LEU A 84 -10.91 -2.14 14.16
N LEU A 85 -11.43 -3.25 14.71
CA LEU A 85 -12.34 -4.14 13.98
C LEU A 85 -13.61 -3.42 13.51
N ILE A 86 -14.21 -2.58 14.37
CA ILE A 86 -15.39 -1.79 14.00
C ILE A 86 -15.07 -0.82 12.86
N ILE A 87 -13.94 -0.10 12.96
CA ILE A 87 -13.52 0.86 11.93
C ILE A 87 -13.24 0.14 10.61
N THR A 88 -12.49 -0.97 10.64
CA THR A 88 -12.16 -1.75 9.45
C THR A 88 -13.40 -2.38 8.80
N PHE A 89 -14.36 -2.83 9.61
CA PHE A 89 -15.64 -3.32 9.11
C PHE A 89 -16.44 -2.21 8.42
N ALA A 90 -16.55 -1.03 9.03
CA ALA A 90 -17.22 0.11 8.42
C ALA A 90 -16.55 0.54 7.10
N ALA A 91 -15.21 0.49 7.04
CA ALA A 91 -14.45 0.80 5.85
C ALA A 91 -14.70 -0.23 4.72
N MET A 92 -14.75 -1.52 5.04
CA MET A 92 -15.16 -2.57 4.08
C MET A 92 -16.59 -2.35 3.55
N VAL A 93 -17.53 -1.94 4.41
CA VAL A 93 -18.89 -1.61 3.98
C VAL A 93 -18.87 -0.44 2.99
N LYS A 94 -18.15 0.65 3.29
CA LYS A 94 -17.96 1.80 2.37
C LYS A 94 -17.41 1.34 1.02
N ASP A 95 -16.42 0.47 1.05
CA ASP A 95 -15.75 -0.11 -0.11
C ASP A 95 -16.72 -0.97 -0.96
N ILE A 96 -17.58 -1.78 -0.33
CA ILE A 96 -18.65 -2.52 -1.00
C ILE A 96 -19.68 -1.57 -1.63
N PHE A 97 -20.05 -0.48 -0.95
CA PHE A 97 -20.92 0.54 -1.53
C PHE A 97 -20.29 1.20 -2.76
N GLN A 98 -18.97 1.46 -2.74
CA GLN A 98 -18.24 2.03 -3.87
C GLN A 98 -18.22 1.08 -5.08
N ILE A 99 -18.07 -0.23 -4.86
CA ILE A 99 -18.20 -1.25 -5.93
C ILE A 99 -19.58 -1.14 -6.59
N LYS A 100 -20.63 -1.12 -5.77
CA LYS A 100 -22.02 -1.06 -6.28
C LYS A 100 -22.28 0.20 -7.10
N MET A 101 -21.71 1.33 -6.68
CA MET A 101 -21.89 2.62 -7.34
C MET A 101 -21.07 2.77 -8.64
N GLN A 102 -19.85 2.23 -8.70
CA GLN A 102 -18.94 2.37 -9.86
C GLN A 102 -19.00 1.20 -10.87
N ARG A 103 -19.72 0.11 -10.53
CA ARG A 103 -20.03 -1.06 -11.36
C ARG A 103 -18.80 -1.62 -12.10
N PHE A 104 -18.67 -1.38 -13.40
CA PHE A 104 -17.59 -1.95 -14.23
C PHE A 104 -16.29 -1.14 -14.20
N ARG A 105 -16.36 0.16 -13.89
CA ARG A 105 -15.17 1.03 -13.83
C ARG A 105 -14.30 0.78 -12.60
N TYR A 106 -14.85 0.05 -11.63
CA TYR A 106 -14.17 -0.36 -10.40
C TYR A 106 -13.05 -1.36 -10.69
N PHE A 107 -13.30 -2.38 -11.51
CA PHE A 107 -12.34 -3.45 -11.79
C PHE A 107 -11.15 -3.01 -12.66
N THR A 108 -11.20 -1.83 -13.27
CA THR A 108 -10.13 -1.31 -14.13
C THR A 108 -9.00 -0.66 -13.32
N LYS A 109 -9.23 -0.31 -12.04
CA LYS A 109 -8.25 0.44 -11.24
C LYS A 109 -7.63 -0.42 -10.15
N LEU A 110 -6.33 -0.68 -10.28
CA LEU A 110 -5.53 -1.42 -9.29
C LEU A 110 -5.63 -0.84 -7.87
N SER A 111 -5.81 0.49 -7.75
CA SER A 111 -5.94 1.18 -6.45
C SER A 111 -7.01 0.56 -5.55
N HIS A 112 -8.14 0.15 -6.12
CA HIS A 112 -9.25 -0.39 -5.35
C HIS A 112 -8.99 -1.81 -4.84
N TYR A 113 -8.26 -2.63 -5.59
CA TYR A 113 -7.84 -3.96 -5.13
C TYR A 113 -6.81 -3.86 -4.01
N LEU A 114 -5.88 -2.89 -4.11
CA LEU A 114 -4.91 -2.64 -3.05
C LEU A 114 -5.59 -2.17 -1.77
N GLU A 115 -6.58 -1.29 -1.85
CA GLU A 115 -7.40 -0.88 -0.70
C GLU A 115 -8.05 -2.09 -0.02
N MET A 116 -8.70 -2.97 -0.78
CA MET A 116 -9.35 -4.18 -0.25
C MET A 116 -8.37 -5.17 0.38
N ALA A 117 -7.28 -5.48 -0.32
CA ALA A 117 -6.25 -6.39 0.16
C ALA A 117 -5.67 -5.90 1.50
N MET A 118 -5.57 -4.59 1.68
CA MET A 118 -5.01 -4.00 2.89
C MET A 118 -5.99 -4.04 4.06
N HIS A 119 -7.30 -3.87 3.84
CA HIS A 119 -8.30 -4.15 4.88
C HIS A 119 -8.23 -5.62 5.33
N ILE A 120 -8.00 -6.55 4.40
CA ILE A 120 -7.79 -7.97 4.74
C ILE A 120 -6.52 -8.17 5.58
N MET A 121 -5.41 -7.49 5.25
CA MET A 121 -4.17 -7.56 6.05
C MET A 121 -4.34 -7.01 7.47
N VAL A 122 -5.10 -5.92 7.63
CA VAL A 122 -5.45 -5.38 8.96
C VAL A 122 -6.27 -6.39 9.75
N ILE A 123 -7.28 -7.01 9.13
CA ILE A 123 -8.10 -8.05 9.75
C ILE A 123 -7.24 -9.25 10.18
N LEU A 124 -6.33 -9.70 9.31
CA LEU A 124 -5.40 -10.79 9.61
C LEU A 124 -4.49 -10.45 10.80
N PHE A 125 -4.00 -9.21 10.89
CA PHE A 125 -3.20 -8.75 12.02
C PHE A 125 -4.02 -8.68 13.33
N LEU A 126 -5.29 -8.32 13.25
CA LEU A 126 -6.20 -8.22 14.40
C LEU A 126 -6.81 -9.58 14.82
N LEU A 127 -6.69 -10.65 14.04
CA LEU A 127 -7.30 -11.96 14.28
C LEU A 127 -6.30 -13.11 14.60
N PRO A 128 -5.30 -12.96 15.49
CA PRO A 128 -4.79 -14.15 16.15
C PRO A 128 -5.94 -14.73 17.00
N VAL A 129 -6.66 -15.70 16.45
CA VAL A 129 -7.77 -16.45 17.07
C VAL A 129 -7.20 -17.44 18.08
N ASN A 130 -6.03 -17.98 17.76
CA ASN A 130 -5.22 -18.74 18.69
C ASN A 130 -4.30 -17.71 19.36
N LYS A 131 -4.08 -17.81 20.68
CA LYS A 131 -3.17 -16.94 21.44
C LYS A 131 -1.69 -17.14 21.04
N ILE A 132 -1.40 -17.29 19.76
CA ILE A 132 -0.10 -17.64 19.19
C ILE A 132 0.16 -16.65 18.06
N LEU A 133 0.93 -15.61 18.36
CA LEU A 133 1.31 -14.63 17.35
C LEU A 133 2.41 -15.22 16.45
N THR A 134 2.02 -15.67 15.26
CA THR A 134 2.97 -16.18 14.27
C THR A 134 3.72 -15.04 13.59
N LYS A 135 4.95 -15.30 13.11
CA LYS A 135 5.73 -14.34 12.29
C LYS A 135 4.93 -13.73 11.13
N THR A 136 4.00 -14.49 10.56
CA THR A 136 3.11 -14.05 9.48
C THR A 136 2.14 -12.94 9.92
N HIS A 137 1.62 -13.00 11.14
CA HIS A 137 0.73 -11.97 11.69
C HIS A 137 1.50 -10.66 11.92
N ILE A 138 2.72 -10.75 12.46
CA ILE A 138 3.59 -9.58 12.67
C ILE A 138 3.96 -8.96 11.31
N GLY A 139 4.28 -9.78 10.31
CA GLY A 139 4.52 -9.32 8.94
C GLY A 139 3.31 -8.61 8.34
N ALA A 140 2.11 -9.18 8.47
CA ALA A 140 0.87 -8.55 8.03
C ALA A 140 0.62 -7.20 8.72
N GLY A 141 0.90 -7.12 10.03
CA GLY A 141 0.84 -5.87 10.79
C GLY A 141 1.80 -4.80 10.29
N ALA A 142 3.04 -5.16 9.97
CA ALA A 142 4.03 -4.24 9.42
C ALA A 142 3.59 -3.68 8.05
N PHE A 143 3.08 -4.53 7.15
CA PHE A 143 2.53 -4.08 5.87
C PHE A 143 1.29 -3.20 6.04
N ALA A 144 0.39 -3.53 6.97
CA ALA A 144 -0.79 -2.74 7.27
C ALA A 144 -0.44 -1.34 7.80
N VAL A 145 0.52 -1.24 8.72
CA VAL A 145 1.04 0.03 9.23
C VAL A 145 1.67 0.86 8.12
N LEU A 146 2.55 0.27 7.30
CA LEU A 146 3.18 0.96 6.18
C LEU A 146 2.12 1.49 5.20
N TYR A 147 1.13 0.67 4.86
CA TYR A 147 0.08 1.06 3.94
C TYR A 147 -0.82 2.17 4.49
N SER A 148 -1.09 2.17 5.80
CA SER A 148 -1.88 3.24 6.42
C SER A 148 -1.20 4.61 6.31
N TRP A 149 0.14 4.67 6.40
CA TRP A 149 0.91 5.89 6.08
C TRP A 149 0.76 6.30 4.62
N MET A 150 0.88 5.35 3.70
CA MET A 150 0.72 5.62 2.26
C MET A 150 -0.69 6.15 1.94
N THR A 151 -1.71 5.63 2.62
CA THR A 151 -3.11 6.07 2.49
C THR A 151 -3.30 7.48 3.01
N LEU A 152 -2.68 7.84 4.13
CA LEU A 152 -2.70 9.20 4.67
C LEU A 152 -2.12 10.21 3.66
N ILE A 153 -1.01 9.86 3.01
CA ILE A 153 -0.39 10.70 1.96
C ILE A 153 -1.35 10.88 0.78
N GLN A 154 -2.09 9.83 0.38
CA GLN A 154 -3.09 9.94 -0.69
C GLN A 154 -4.24 10.88 -0.34
N TYR A 155 -4.69 10.95 0.91
CA TYR A 155 -5.70 11.93 1.33
C TYR A 155 -5.15 13.36 1.38
N LEU A 156 -3.88 13.55 1.74
CA LEU A 156 -3.23 14.85 1.70
C LEU A 156 -3.07 15.40 0.28
N LYS A 157 -3.08 14.55 -0.76
CA LYS A 157 -3.05 14.94 -2.18
C LYS A 157 -4.22 15.85 -2.59
N VAL A 158 -5.35 15.77 -1.90
CA VAL A 158 -6.55 16.55 -2.23
C VAL A 158 -6.43 18.00 -1.72
N VAL A 159 -5.49 18.29 -0.82
CA VAL A 159 -5.27 19.63 -0.28
C VAL A 159 -4.57 20.50 -1.34
N PRO A 160 -5.07 21.70 -1.69
CA PRO A 160 -4.58 22.46 -2.85
C PRO A 160 -3.08 22.79 -2.82
N VAL A 161 -2.53 23.13 -1.65
CA VAL A 161 -1.11 23.49 -1.50
C VAL A 161 -0.26 22.24 -1.35
N MET A 162 -0.60 21.36 -0.40
CA MET A 162 0.19 20.14 -0.12
C MET A 162 0.14 19.12 -1.26
N GLY A 163 -0.98 19.07 -1.97
CA GLY A 163 -1.25 18.09 -3.00
C GLY A 163 -0.34 18.19 -4.21
N ILE A 164 0.08 19.41 -4.57
CA ILE A 164 1.04 19.63 -5.66
C ILE A 164 2.37 18.95 -5.32
N TYR A 165 2.89 19.17 -4.11
CA TYR A 165 4.13 18.53 -3.65
C TYR A 165 4.02 17.01 -3.64
N ILE A 166 2.90 16.47 -3.12
CA ILE A 166 2.68 15.03 -3.05
C ILE A 166 2.58 14.40 -4.44
N ILE A 167 1.91 15.07 -5.40
CA ILE A 167 1.82 14.60 -6.79
C ILE A 167 3.20 14.55 -7.43
N VAL A 168 4.03 15.58 -7.22
CA VAL A 168 5.39 15.63 -7.77
C VAL A 168 6.24 14.49 -7.19
N VAL A 169 6.23 14.29 -5.87
CA VAL A 169 6.97 13.19 -5.21
C VAL A 169 6.48 11.82 -5.71
N GLN A 170 5.16 11.62 -5.81
CA GLN A 170 4.58 10.38 -6.33
C GLN A 170 4.98 10.12 -7.79
N THR A 171 5.03 11.18 -8.59
CA THR A 171 5.45 11.10 -10.00
C THR A 171 6.92 10.70 -10.10
N ILE A 172 7.80 11.32 -9.31
CA ILE A 172 9.22 10.98 -9.26
C ILE A 172 9.41 9.53 -8.80
N PHE A 173 8.72 9.10 -7.73
CA PHE A 173 8.78 7.73 -7.24
C PHE A 173 8.37 6.72 -8.32
N TRP A 174 7.29 6.99 -9.05
CA TRP A 174 6.83 6.12 -10.13
C TRP A 174 7.80 6.10 -11.31
N THR A 175 8.41 7.24 -11.65
CA THR A 175 9.46 7.32 -12.68
C THR A 175 10.69 6.49 -12.29
N LEU A 176 11.11 6.53 -11.02
CA LEU A 176 12.20 5.69 -10.50
C LEU A 176 11.85 4.20 -10.56
N MET A 177 10.65 3.81 -10.12
CA MET A 177 10.19 2.42 -10.20
C MET A 177 10.11 1.90 -11.64
N LYS A 178 9.66 2.75 -12.58
CA LYS A 178 9.69 2.43 -14.01
C LYS A 178 11.11 2.28 -14.54
N GLY A 179 12.01 3.18 -14.16
CA GLY A 179 13.44 3.09 -14.51
C GLY A 179 14.04 1.77 -14.06
N LEU A 180 13.90 1.43 -12.78
CA LEU A 180 14.38 0.17 -12.21
C LEU A 180 13.76 -1.05 -12.90
N SER A 181 12.44 -1.03 -13.14
CA SER A 181 11.78 -2.14 -13.84
C SER A 181 12.24 -2.27 -15.29
N SER A 182 12.54 -1.16 -15.97
CA SER A 182 13.05 -1.19 -17.35
C SER A 182 14.47 -1.74 -17.42
N GLU A 183 15.33 -1.37 -16.47
CA GLU A 183 16.70 -1.90 -16.38
C GLU A 183 16.70 -3.41 -16.05
N VAL A 184 15.89 -3.85 -15.09
CA VAL A 184 15.76 -5.27 -14.73
C VAL A 184 15.27 -6.09 -15.92
N ASN A 185 14.28 -5.59 -16.67
CA ASN A 185 13.80 -6.27 -17.87
C ASN A 185 14.87 -6.35 -18.97
N ALA A 186 15.67 -5.30 -19.16
CA ALA A 186 16.76 -5.29 -20.15
C ALA A 186 17.89 -6.26 -19.80
N VAL A 187 18.24 -6.36 -18.51
CA VAL A 187 19.22 -7.34 -18.02
C VAL A 187 18.68 -8.76 -18.13
N PHE A 188 17.39 -8.97 -17.85
CA PHE A 188 16.77 -10.27 -18.00
C PHE A 188 16.69 -10.72 -19.47
N SER A 189 16.37 -9.81 -20.39
CA SER A 189 16.36 -10.13 -21.83
C SER A 189 17.75 -10.47 -22.36
N SER A 190 18.80 -9.73 -21.95
CA SER A 190 20.16 -10.03 -22.36
C SER A 190 20.68 -11.36 -21.79
N LEU A 191 20.31 -11.70 -20.54
CA LEU A 191 20.58 -13.01 -19.94
C LEU A 191 19.88 -14.17 -20.66
N LEU A 192 18.64 -13.97 -21.13
CA LEU A 192 17.91 -14.97 -21.90
C LEU A 192 18.56 -15.23 -23.26
N GLU A 193 19.02 -14.18 -23.94
CA GLU A 193 19.72 -14.30 -25.21
C GLU A 193 21.06 -15.02 -25.06
N THR A 194 21.86 -14.69 -24.03
CA THR A 194 23.13 -15.40 -23.79
C THR A 194 22.92 -16.86 -23.41
N LEU A 195 21.96 -17.17 -22.55
CA LEU A 195 21.62 -18.54 -22.15
C LEU A 195 21.08 -19.37 -23.33
N SER A 196 20.40 -18.74 -24.30
CA SER A 196 19.91 -19.42 -25.50
C SER A 196 21.01 -19.71 -26.51
N LEU A 197 22.08 -18.92 -26.55
CA LEU A 197 23.15 -19.04 -27.53
C LEU A 197 24.22 -20.08 -27.13
N GLU A 198 24.50 -20.26 -25.83
CA GLU A 198 25.51 -21.20 -25.37
C GLU A 198 25.30 -22.66 -25.82
N PRO A 199 24.13 -23.29 -25.66
CA PRO A 199 23.92 -24.67 -26.11
C PRO A 199 23.90 -24.80 -27.64
N PHE A 200 23.49 -23.74 -28.35
CA PHE A 200 23.50 -23.70 -29.81
C PHE A 200 24.93 -23.64 -30.37
N VAL A 201 25.81 -22.83 -29.77
CA VAL A 201 27.22 -22.75 -30.15
C VAL A 201 27.96 -24.06 -29.85
N LEU A 202 27.68 -24.70 -28.72
CA LEU A 202 28.24 -26.02 -28.37
C LEU A 202 27.76 -27.15 -29.30
N SER A 203 26.58 -27.01 -29.90
CA SER A 203 26.09 -27.94 -30.93
C SER A 203 26.74 -27.75 -32.30
N LEU A 204 27.33 -26.58 -32.56
CA LEU A 204 27.98 -26.25 -33.84
C LEU A 204 29.50 -26.46 -33.82
N THR A 205 30.11 -26.60 -32.64
CA THR A 205 31.52 -26.99 -32.53
C THR A 205 31.67 -28.48 -32.89
N PRO A 206 32.41 -28.82 -33.97
CA PRO A 206 32.64 -30.22 -34.31
C PRO A 206 33.41 -30.92 -33.18
N PRO A 207 33.21 -32.25 -33.00
CA PRO A 207 33.99 -33.00 -32.03
C PRO A 207 35.48 -32.81 -32.34
N PHE A 208 36.23 -32.42 -31.31
CA PHE A 208 37.67 -32.21 -31.38
C PHE A 208 38.31 -33.50 -31.92
N GLU A 209 38.80 -33.50 -33.16
CA GLU A 209 39.64 -34.59 -33.65
C GLU A 209 40.93 -34.57 -32.83
N ASP A 210 41.13 -35.62 -32.03
CA ASP A 210 42.37 -35.83 -31.28
C ASP A 210 43.56 -35.81 -32.26
N PRO A 211 44.53 -34.89 -32.11
CA PRO A 211 45.70 -34.82 -33.01
C PRO A 211 46.74 -35.93 -32.74
N LEU A 212 46.33 -37.04 -32.11
CA LEU A 212 47.17 -38.21 -31.84
C LEU A 212 46.45 -39.49 -32.26
N ARG A 213 46.15 -39.60 -33.56
CA ARG A 213 46.03 -40.88 -34.25
C ARG A 213 46.60 -40.82 -35.66
#